data_AF-A0A8J6ZZF4-F1
#
_entry.id   AF-A0A8J6ZZF4-F1
#
_cell.length_a   1.000
_cell.length_b   1.000
_cell.length_c   1.000
_cell.angle_alpha   90.00
_cell.angle_beta   90.00
_cell.angle_gamma   90.00
#
_symmetry.space_group_name_H-M   'P 1'
#
loop_
_entity.id
_entity.type
_entity.pdbx_description
1 polymer ?
#
loop_
_entity_poly.entity_id
_entity_poly.type
_entity_poly.pdbx_seq_one_letter_code
_entity_poly.pdbx_strand_id
1 'polypeptide(L)'
;MSSKKTDTLLNWLITITVIFACSLTVIFFALSSIKELSIQERIQYRNQALTTTAIIFLASAAMFNAYYAAKRVQAMQKNAIAAEKNLEIDIQNAKLNQDRLVAERFMGAISQLGHEKIETRTGAIYALERVAQDFPKEHWTIMEILTAFVRENTP
;
A
#
# COMPACT_ATOMS: atom_id res chain seq x y z
N MET A 1 -18.63 -9.82 -5.27
CA MET A 1 -17.17 -9.93 -5.48
C MET A 1 -16.57 -10.85 -4.40
N SER A 2 -16.83 -12.18 -4.40
CA SER A 2 -16.09 -13.17 -3.57
C SER A 2 -16.69 -14.59 -3.72
N SER A 3 -16.51 -15.25 -4.88
CA SER A 3 -16.80 -16.69 -5.01
C SER A 3 -15.53 -17.43 -5.37
N LYS A 4 -14.88 -16.98 -6.46
CA LYS A 4 -13.65 -17.58 -7.02
C LYS A 4 -12.51 -17.84 -6.02
N LYS A 5 -12.33 -16.97 -5.01
CA LYS A 5 -11.24 -17.07 -4.03
C LYS A 5 -11.51 -18.15 -2.99
N THR A 6 -12.76 -18.32 -2.59
CA THR A 6 -13.22 -19.36 -1.65
C THR A 6 -13.11 -20.75 -2.29
N ASP A 7 -13.50 -20.87 -3.56
CA ASP A 7 -13.42 -22.10 -4.33
C ASP A 7 -11.96 -22.58 -4.51
N THR A 8 -11.03 -21.63 -4.66
CA THR A 8 -9.59 -21.94 -4.81
C THR A 8 -8.99 -22.51 -3.52
N LEU A 9 -9.38 -21.97 -2.36
CA LEU A 9 -8.90 -22.45 -1.06
C LEU A 9 -9.49 -23.82 -0.69
N LEU A 10 -10.78 -24.04 -0.97
CA LEU A 10 -11.45 -25.32 -0.75
C LEU A 10 -10.80 -26.43 -1.58
N ASN A 11 -10.56 -26.20 -2.87
CA ASN A 11 -9.94 -27.19 -3.75
C ASN A 11 -8.49 -27.52 -3.34
N TRP A 12 -7.76 -26.53 -2.84
CA TRP A 12 -6.40 -26.74 -2.32
C TRP A 12 -6.38 -27.59 -1.05
N LEU A 13 -7.30 -27.33 -0.10
CA LEU A 13 -7.46 -28.14 1.10
C LEU A 13 -7.81 -29.59 0.77
N ILE A 14 -8.78 -29.81 -0.14
CA ILE A 14 -9.17 -31.14 -0.59
C ILE A 14 -7.98 -31.90 -1.18
N THR A 15 -7.16 -31.23 -2.00
CA THR A 15 -6.00 -31.84 -2.64
C THR A 15 -4.98 -32.33 -1.59
N ILE A 16 -4.70 -31.52 -0.55
CA ILE A 16 -3.81 -31.93 0.54
C ILE A 16 -4.38 -33.12 1.30
N THR A 17 -5.67 -33.08 1.64
CA THR A 17 -6.32 -34.16 2.38
C THR A 17 -6.25 -35.48 1.61
N VAL A 18 -6.45 -35.46 0.29
CA VAL A 18 -6.36 -36.64 -0.57
C VAL A 18 -4.92 -37.17 -0.63
N ILE A 19 -3.92 -36.28 -0.81
CA ILE A 19 -2.50 -36.69 -0.85
C ILE A 19 -2.09 -37.31 0.50
N PHE A 20 -2.53 -36.74 1.61
CA PHE A 20 -2.25 -37.25 2.95
C PHE A 20 -2.93 -38.61 3.21
N ALA A 21 -4.18 -38.78 2.78
CA ALA A 21 -4.87 -40.06 2.90
C ALA A 21 -4.19 -41.16 2.06
N CYS A 22 -3.76 -40.82 0.83
CA CYS A 22 -3.05 -41.76 -0.04
C CYS A 22 -1.63 -42.10 0.47
N SER A 23 -0.92 -41.17 1.10
CA SER A 23 0.40 -41.47 1.66
C SER A 23 0.30 -42.44 2.85
N LEU A 24 -0.73 -42.26 3.70
CA LEU A 24 -1.01 -43.16 4.83
C LEU A 24 -1.36 -44.58 4.37
N THR A 25 -2.14 -44.74 3.31
CA THR A 25 -2.49 -46.07 2.78
C THR A 25 -1.29 -46.79 2.16
N VAL A 26 -0.41 -46.06 1.45
CA VAL A 26 0.83 -46.63 0.91
C VAL A 26 1.79 -47.07 2.02
N ILE A 27 1.92 -46.28 3.09
CA ILE A 27 2.73 -46.64 4.26
C ILE A 27 2.16 -47.89 4.94
N PHE A 28 0.85 -47.94 5.15
CA PHE A 28 0.17 -49.09 5.76
C PHE A 28 0.32 -50.37 4.93
N PHE A 29 0.20 -50.27 3.60
CA PHE A 29 0.36 -51.39 2.70
C PHE A 29 1.81 -51.91 2.68
N ALA A 30 2.81 -51.01 2.60
CA ALA A 30 4.23 -51.37 2.67
C ALA A 30 4.60 -52.03 4.01
N LEU A 31 3.97 -51.62 5.12
CA LEU A 31 4.12 -52.25 6.43
C LEU A 31 3.54 -53.68 6.50
N SER A 32 2.50 -53.97 5.72
CA SER A 32 1.79 -55.25 5.75
C SER A 32 2.47 -56.38 4.95
N SER A 33 3.31 -56.04 3.97
CA SER A 33 3.92 -57.01 3.03
C SER A 33 5.22 -57.67 3.52
N ILE A 34 5.75 -57.30 4.69
CA ILE A 34 7.03 -57.82 5.20
C ILE A 34 6.77 -58.97 6.18
N LYS A 35 6.65 -60.21 5.66
CA LYS A 35 6.33 -61.40 6.49
C LYS A 35 7.51 -62.33 6.80
N GLU A 36 8.70 -62.15 6.22
CA GLU A 36 9.88 -63.01 6.47
C GLU A 36 11.21 -62.23 6.46
N LEU A 37 11.58 -61.54 7.56
CA LEU A 37 12.87 -60.84 7.71
C LEU A 37 13.38 -60.96 9.16
N SER A 38 14.70 -60.93 9.40
CA SER A 38 15.24 -60.93 10.77
C SER A 38 14.83 -59.65 11.52
N ILE A 39 14.73 -59.71 12.85
CA ILE A 39 14.22 -58.59 13.67
C ILE A 39 15.05 -57.31 13.48
N GLN A 40 16.37 -57.44 13.27
CA GLN A 40 17.25 -56.28 13.08
C GLN A 40 17.08 -55.61 11.71
N GLU A 41 17.01 -56.39 10.62
CA GLU A 41 16.80 -55.87 9.26
C GLU A 41 15.45 -55.14 9.16
N ARG A 42 14.42 -55.63 9.86
CA ARG A 42 13.11 -54.99 9.92
C ARG A 42 13.13 -53.61 10.58
N ILE A 43 13.93 -53.42 11.63
CA ILE A 43 14.02 -52.12 12.32
C ILE A 43 14.77 -51.10 11.45
N GLN A 44 15.88 -51.51 10.83
CA GLN A 44 16.63 -50.62 9.95
C GLN A 44 15.83 -50.18 8.73
N TYR A 45 15.18 -51.12 8.05
CA TYR A 45 14.34 -50.81 6.90
C TYR A 45 13.19 -49.86 7.27
N ARG A 46 12.55 -50.06 8.43
CA ARG A 46 11.48 -49.18 8.92
C ARG A 46 12.00 -47.76 9.19
N ASN A 47 13.12 -47.61 9.87
CA ASN A 47 13.68 -46.30 10.18
C ASN A 47 14.14 -45.57 8.91
N GLN A 48 14.71 -46.28 7.95
CA GLN A 48 15.12 -45.70 6.67
C GLN A 48 13.91 -45.22 5.87
N ALA A 49 12.86 -46.05 5.76
CA ALA A 49 11.63 -45.67 5.09
C ALA A 49 10.98 -44.42 5.73
N LEU A 50 10.87 -44.38 7.06
CA LEU A 50 10.34 -43.23 7.79
C LEU A 50 11.19 -41.96 7.57
N THR A 51 12.52 -42.09 7.61
CA THR A 51 13.43 -40.96 7.40
C THR A 51 13.33 -40.41 5.98
N THR A 52 13.30 -41.27 4.96
CA THR A 52 13.13 -40.85 3.57
C THR A 52 11.78 -40.17 3.35
N THR A 53 10.68 -40.71 3.91
CA THR A 53 9.36 -40.05 3.85
C THR A 53 9.37 -38.68 4.51
N ALA A 54 9.99 -38.55 5.69
CA ALA A 54 10.12 -37.27 6.38
C ALA A 54 10.91 -36.24 5.55
N ILE A 55 12.02 -36.65 4.93
CA ILE A 55 12.83 -35.77 4.06
C ILE A 55 12.04 -35.31 2.83
N ILE A 56 11.32 -36.21 2.16
CA ILE A 56 10.50 -35.86 0.98
C ILE A 56 9.40 -34.88 1.37
N PHE A 57 8.77 -35.09 2.53
CA PHE A 57 7.73 -34.20 3.04
C PHE A 57 8.29 -32.82 3.38
N LEU A 58 9.44 -32.75 4.05
CA LEU A 58 10.14 -31.49 4.35
C LEU A 58 10.54 -30.74 3.08
N ALA A 59 11.09 -31.45 2.08
CA ALA A 59 11.46 -30.86 0.81
C ALA A 59 10.24 -30.28 0.06
N SER A 60 9.12 -31.01 0.08
CA SER A 60 7.86 -30.57 -0.53
C SER A 60 7.28 -29.36 0.20
N ALA A 61 7.28 -29.36 1.54
CA ALA A 61 6.85 -28.23 2.36
C ALA A 61 7.72 -26.99 2.12
N ALA A 62 9.04 -27.15 2.01
CA ALA A 62 9.97 -26.07 1.70
C ALA A 62 9.73 -25.49 0.30
N MET A 63 9.58 -26.35 -0.72
CA MET A 63 9.29 -25.92 -2.10
C MET A 63 7.93 -25.20 -2.18
N PHE A 64 6.93 -25.70 -1.47
CA PHE A 64 5.61 -25.07 -1.37
C PHE A 64 5.69 -23.69 -0.70
N ASN A 65 6.39 -23.58 0.43
CA ASN A 65 6.60 -22.32 1.12
C ASN A 65 7.33 -21.31 0.22
N ALA A 66 8.40 -21.73 -0.45
CA ALA A 66 9.16 -20.90 -1.38
C ALA A 66 8.31 -20.39 -2.55
N TYR A 67 7.45 -21.25 -3.13
CA TYR A 67 6.53 -20.85 -4.21
C TYR A 67 5.56 -19.73 -3.76
N TYR A 68 4.92 -19.89 -2.59
CA TYR A 68 4.02 -18.85 -2.07
C TYR A 68 4.79 -17.60 -1.62
N ALA A 69 6.01 -17.77 -1.10
CA ALA A 69 6.90 -16.67 -0.76
C ALA A 69 7.29 -15.83 -2.00
N ALA A 70 7.55 -16.47 -3.14
CA ALA A 70 7.80 -15.76 -4.39
C ALA A 70 6.54 -15.04 -4.89
N LYS A 71 5.38 -15.70 -4.82
CA LYS A 71 4.10 -15.13 -5.25
C LYS A 71 3.66 -13.92 -4.43
N ARG A 72 3.90 -13.91 -3.11
CA ARG A 72 3.62 -12.73 -2.24
C ARG A 72 4.53 -11.54 -2.57
N VAL A 73 5.79 -11.77 -2.94
CA VAL A 73 6.72 -10.68 -3.28
C VAL A 73 6.25 -9.94 -4.53
N GLN A 74 5.78 -10.65 -5.55
CA GLN A 74 5.22 -10.02 -6.75
C GLN A 74 3.97 -9.18 -6.44
N ALA A 75 3.09 -9.67 -5.55
CA ALA A 75 1.93 -8.90 -5.10
C ALA A 75 2.35 -7.65 -4.31
N MET A 76 3.36 -7.78 -3.45
CA MET A 76 3.91 -6.67 -2.67
C MET A 76 4.55 -5.59 -3.55
N GLN A 77 5.28 -5.97 -4.60
CA GLN A 77 5.87 -5.02 -5.55
C GLN A 77 4.80 -4.19 -6.27
N LYS A 78 3.73 -4.82 -6.75
CA LYS A 78 2.61 -4.09 -7.38
C LYS A 78 1.95 -3.11 -6.41
N ASN A 79 1.78 -3.51 -5.16
CA ASN A 79 1.24 -2.64 -4.13
C ASN A 79 2.20 -1.50 -3.76
N ALA A 80 3.51 -1.75 -3.74
CA ALA A 80 4.53 -0.72 -3.48
C ALA A 80 4.54 0.35 -4.59
N ILE A 81 4.52 -0.06 -5.87
CA ILE A 81 4.43 0.87 -7.01
C ILE A 81 3.13 1.68 -6.95
N ALA A 82 2.01 1.05 -6.60
CA ALA A 82 0.75 1.76 -6.42
C ALA A 82 0.81 2.77 -5.25
N ALA A 83 1.47 2.41 -4.15
CA ALA A 83 1.65 3.28 -3.00
C ALA A 83 2.56 4.48 -3.33
N GLU A 84 3.65 4.27 -4.07
CA GLU A 84 4.52 5.35 -4.56
C GLU A 84 3.74 6.33 -5.45
N LYS A 85 2.96 5.81 -6.41
CA LYS A 85 2.12 6.64 -7.27
C LYS A 85 1.06 7.42 -6.48
N ASN A 86 0.43 6.79 -5.49
CA ASN A 86 -0.54 7.47 -4.63
C ASN A 86 0.12 8.60 -3.84
N LEU A 87 1.34 8.38 -3.32
CA LEU A 87 2.09 9.41 -2.61
C LEU A 87 2.43 10.60 -3.53
N GLU A 88 2.83 10.33 -4.77
CA GLU A 88 3.08 11.39 -5.75
C GLU A 88 1.82 12.21 -6.03
N ILE A 89 0.67 11.54 -6.22
CA ILE A 89 -0.63 12.19 -6.40
C ILE A 89 -0.99 13.04 -5.17
N ASP A 90 -0.77 12.53 -3.96
CA ASP A 90 -1.06 13.25 -2.72
C ASP A 90 -0.21 14.52 -2.59
N ILE A 91 1.08 14.46 -2.95
CA ILE A 91 1.97 15.63 -2.98
C ILE A 91 1.49 16.66 -4.01
N GLN A 92 1.12 16.21 -5.22
CA GLN A 92 0.59 17.09 -6.26
C GLN A 92 -0.73 17.74 -5.83
N ASN A 93 -1.64 16.97 -5.22
CA ASN A 93 -2.90 17.47 -4.69
C ASN A 93 -2.69 18.46 -3.54
N ALA A 94 -1.75 18.19 -2.63
CA ALA A 94 -1.41 19.12 -1.56
C ALA A 94 -0.90 20.45 -2.12
N LYS A 95 -0.05 20.40 -3.14
CA LYS A 95 0.46 21.60 -3.83
C LYS A 95 -0.66 22.39 -4.51
N LEU A 96 -1.52 21.71 -5.27
CA LEU A 96 -2.66 22.32 -5.94
C LEU A 96 -3.65 22.95 -4.95
N ASN A 97 -3.91 22.29 -3.82
CA ASN A 97 -4.74 22.83 -2.76
C ASN A 97 -4.11 24.07 -2.10
N GLN A 98 -2.80 24.08 -1.90
CA GLN A 98 -2.08 25.26 -1.40
C GLN A 98 -2.22 26.42 -2.39
N ASP A 99 -1.97 26.20 -3.68
CA ASP A 99 -2.09 27.25 -4.70
C ASP A 99 -3.54 27.76 -4.84
N ARG A 100 -4.55 26.89 -4.74
CA ARG A 100 -5.96 27.30 -4.69
C ARG A 100 -6.28 28.17 -3.47
N LEU A 101 -5.79 27.78 -2.29
CA LEU A 101 -6.01 28.54 -1.06
C LEU A 101 -5.39 29.95 -1.15
N VAL A 102 -4.20 30.07 -1.76
CA VAL A 102 -3.56 31.36 -2.03
C VAL A 102 -4.47 32.22 -2.90
N ALA A 103 -4.91 31.68 -4.04
CA ALA A 103 -5.74 32.38 -5.00
C ALA A 103 -7.05 32.87 -4.36
N GLU A 104 -7.70 32.03 -3.54
CA GLU A 104 -8.94 32.39 -2.85
C GLU A 104 -8.75 33.51 -1.83
N ARG A 105 -7.69 33.45 -1.02
CA ARG A 105 -7.38 34.53 -0.06
C ARG A 105 -7.03 35.84 -0.77
N PHE A 106 -6.24 35.75 -1.83
CA PHE A 106 -5.83 36.89 -2.64
C PHE A 106 -7.03 37.56 -3.33
N MET A 107 -7.85 36.78 -4.06
CA MET A 107 -9.06 37.30 -4.71
C MET A 107 -10.06 37.86 -3.70
N GLY A 108 -10.25 37.18 -2.57
CA GLY A 108 -11.12 37.64 -1.49
C GLY A 108 -10.69 39.00 -0.95
N ALA A 109 -9.39 39.18 -0.68
CA ALA A 109 -8.88 40.45 -0.19
C ALA A 109 -8.97 41.57 -1.24
N ILE A 110 -8.64 41.29 -2.52
CA ILE A 110 -8.81 42.27 -3.61
C ILE A 110 -10.25 42.74 -3.72
N SER A 111 -11.23 41.83 -3.66
CA SER A 111 -12.65 42.18 -3.77
C SER A 111 -13.12 43.14 -2.67
N GLN A 112 -12.46 43.13 -1.51
CA GLN A 112 -12.79 43.98 -0.37
C GLN A 112 -11.98 45.28 -0.32
N LEU A 113 -10.89 45.38 -1.08
CA LEU A 113 -9.99 46.53 -1.09
C LEU A 113 -10.69 47.81 -1.58
N GLY A 114 -11.61 47.69 -2.53
CA GLY A 114 -12.40 48.81 -3.07
C GLY A 114 -13.67 49.15 -2.28
N HIS A 115 -13.89 48.54 -1.12
CA HIS A 115 -15.14 48.73 -0.38
C HIS A 115 -15.24 50.17 0.19
N GLU A 116 -16.45 50.76 0.20
CA GLU A 116 -16.69 52.11 0.73
C GLU A 116 -16.33 52.28 2.22
N LYS A 117 -16.52 51.24 3.03
CA LYS A 117 -16.24 51.22 4.46
C LYS A 117 -14.75 51.09 4.73
N ILE A 118 -14.20 52.03 5.50
CA ILE A 118 -12.77 52.07 5.79
C ILE A 118 -12.32 50.82 6.56
N GLU A 119 -13.15 50.31 7.45
CA GLU A 119 -12.89 49.12 8.27
C GLU A 119 -12.69 47.88 7.39
N THR A 120 -13.52 47.72 6.34
CA THR A 120 -13.42 46.62 5.39
C THR A 120 -12.15 46.73 4.54
N ARG A 121 -11.81 47.94 4.06
CA ARG A 121 -10.57 48.16 3.30
C ARG A 121 -9.33 47.89 4.13
N THR A 122 -9.30 48.34 5.38
CA THR A 122 -8.19 48.06 6.30
C THR A 122 -8.04 46.55 6.51
N GLY A 123 -9.15 45.82 6.70
CA GLY A 123 -9.13 44.36 6.77
C GLY A 123 -8.55 43.70 5.50
N ALA A 124 -8.93 44.20 4.33
CA ALA A 124 -8.39 43.74 3.05
C ALA A 124 -6.88 43.99 2.91
N ILE A 125 -6.37 45.15 3.32
CA ILE A 125 -4.95 45.49 3.30
C ILE A 125 -4.16 44.52 4.19
N TYR A 126 -4.62 44.26 5.41
CA TYR A 126 -3.98 43.30 6.32
C TYR A 126 -4.04 41.86 5.78
N ALA A 127 -5.15 41.48 5.14
CA ALA A 127 -5.25 40.17 4.50
C ALA A 127 -4.24 40.04 3.34
N LEU A 128 -4.10 41.06 2.49
CA LEU A 128 -3.11 41.11 1.42
C LEU A 128 -1.68 41.06 1.97
N GLU A 129 -1.37 41.85 3.00
CA GLU A 129 -0.08 41.80 3.69
C GLU A 129 0.22 40.38 4.19
N ARG A 130 -0.77 39.73 4.82
CA ARG A 130 -0.61 38.38 5.32
C ARG A 130 -0.35 37.37 4.20
N VAL A 131 -1.04 37.49 3.07
CA VAL A 131 -0.78 36.66 1.88
C VAL A 131 0.64 36.91 1.35
N ALA A 132 1.12 38.15 1.32
CA ALA A 132 2.48 38.48 0.89
C ALA A 132 3.57 37.90 1.81
N GLN A 133 3.29 37.78 3.10
CA GLN A 133 4.18 37.15 4.08
C GLN A 133 4.18 35.61 3.96
N ASP A 134 2.99 35.01 3.89
CA ASP A 134 2.81 33.55 3.81
C ASP A 134 3.30 33.01 2.44
N PHE A 135 3.24 33.82 1.38
CA PHE A 135 3.57 33.43 0.01
C PHE A 135 4.51 34.45 -0.66
N PRO A 136 5.84 34.30 -0.47
CA PRO A 136 6.83 35.25 -0.99
C PRO A 136 6.78 35.48 -2.51
N LYS A 137 6.29 34.48 -3.27
CA LYS A 137 6.08 34.60 -4.73
C LYS A 137 5.05 35.67 -5.12
N GLU A 138 4.05 35.92 -4.27
CA GLU A 138 2.98 36.89 -4.53
C GLU A 138 3.32 38.29 -3.99
N HIS A 139 4.41 38.42 -3.22
CA HIS A 139 4.75 39.63 -2.49
C HIS A 139 4.82 40.86 -3.40
N TRP A 140 5.54 40.77 -4.52
CA TRP A 140 5.74 41.92 -5.41
C TRP A 140 4.43 42.39 -6.04
N THR A 141 3.62 41.46 -6.57
CA THR A 141 2.31 41.77 -7.13
C THR A 141 1.37 42.39 -6.11
N ILE A 142 1.37 41.89 -4.87
CA ILE A 142 0.60 42.48 -3.78
C ILE A 142 1.04 43.90 -3.48
N MET A 143 2.35 44.16 -3.41
CA MET A 143 2.88 45.50 -3.18
C MET A 143 2.53 46.46 -4.33
N GLU A 144 2.57 46.00 -5.58
CA GLU A 144 2.11 46.79 -6.74
C GLU A 144 0.64 47.16 -6.63
N ILE A 145 -0.23 46.21 -6.24
CA ILE A 145 -1.66 46.47 -6.04
C ILE A 145 -1.89 47.49 -4.92
N LEU A 146 -1.25 47.31 -3.76
CA LEU A 146 -1.41 48.21 -2.61
C LEU A 146 -0.87 49.61 -2.91
N THR A 147 0.27 49.72 -3.59
CA THR A 147 0.84 51.03 -3.95
C THR A 147 0.02 51.73 -5.03
N ALA A 148 -0.49 51.01 -6.03
CA ALA A 148 -1.42 51.55 -7.01
C ALA A 148 -2.71 52.06 -6.34
N PHE A 149 -3.27 51.26 -5.42
CA PHE A 149 -4.44 51.65 -4.64
C PHE A 149 -4.20 52.94 -3.86
N VAL A 150 -3.08 53.07 -3.14
CA VAL A 150 -2.74 54.31 -2.43
C VAL A 150 -2.58 55.48 -3.39
N ARG A 151 -1.88 55.28 -4.52
CA ARG A 151 -1.66 56.34 -5.53
C ARG A 151 -2.97 56.86 -6.13
N GLU A 152 -3.97 56.00 -6.34
CA GLU A 152 -5.27 56.39 -6.88
C GLU A 152 -6.20 57.04 -5.85
N ASN A 153 -5.98 56.77 -4.56
CA ASN A 153 -6.83 57.24 -3.46
C ASN A 153 -6.21 58.35 -2.61
N THR A 154 -5.02 58.83 -2.98
CA THR A 154 -4.36 59.97 -2.32
C THR A 154 -4.45 61.21 -3.23
N PRO A 155 -4.92 62.36 -2.72
CA PRO A 155 -5.04 63.60 -3.49
C PRO A 155 -3.69 64.19 -3.92
#